data_AF-A0A7S4JW32-F1
#
_entry.id   AF-A0A7S4JW32-F1
#
_cell.length_a   1.000
_cell.length_b   1.000
_cell.length_c   1.000
_cell.angle_alpha   90.00
_cell.angle_beta   90.00
_cell.angle_gamma   90.00
#
_symmetry.space_group_name_H-M   'P 1'
#
loop_
_entity.id
_entity.type
_entity.pdbx_description
1 polymer ?
#
loop_
_entity_poly.entity_id
_entity_poly.type
_entity_poly.pdbx_seq_one_letter_code
_entity_poly.pdbx_strand_id
1 'polypeptide(L)'
;FSVAPGEITETSSSILPFGCIFSPLGSSGESKVAAGPAIFCRQCRSVLSEVNIIDHQNRTWQCVFCHQRTGLPPSGAEFLSRNPTQNTFVVDYPVKSGSGQSQAVI
;
A
#
# COMPACT_ATOMS: atom_id res chain seq x y z
N PHE A 1 20.00 -3.54 -3.05
CA PHE A 1 20.44 -2.90 -1.80
C PHE A 1 19.23 -2.65 -0.90
N SER A 2 19.37 -2.64 0.43
CA SER A 2 18.26 -2.42 1.38
C SER A 2 18.13 -0.97 1.85
N VAL A 3 19.14 -0.14 1.63
CA VAL A 3 19.15 1.29 1.98
C VAL A 3 19.35 2.08 0.70
N ALA A 4 18.44 3.01 0.41
CA ALA A 4 18.56 3.91 -0.72
C ALA A 4 19.60 5.01 -0.42
N PRO A 5 20.38 5.47 -1.41
CA PRO A 5 21.24 6.63 -1.25
C PRO A 5 20.38 7.87 -0.96
N GLY A 6 20.81 8.69 0.02
CA GLY A 6 20.12 9.93 0.37
C GLY A 6 20.31 11.06 -0.65
N GLU A 7 21.33 10.95 -1.50
CA GLU A 7 21.65 11.93 -2.55
C GLU A 7 22.09 11.20 -3.83
N ILE A 8 21.57 11.66 -4.97
CA ILE A 8 21.97 11.19 -6.30
C ILE A 8 22.98 12.20 -6.82
N THR A 9 24.25 11.82 -6.87
CA THR A 9 25.33 12.63 -7.44
C THR A 9 25.97 11.87 -8.59
N GLU A 10 26.56 12.57 -9.55
CA GLU A 10 27.30 11.94 -10.66
C GLU A 10 28.44 11.02 -10.15
N THR A 11 29.01 11.34 -8.99
CA THR A 11 30.12 10.61 -8.36
C THR A 11 29.65 9.41 -7.52
N SER A 12 28.40 9.38 -7.06
CA SER A 12 27.82 8.27 -6.28
C SER A 12 27.24 7.17 -7.18
N SER A 13 27.90 6.88 -8.31
CA SER A 13 27.51 5.82 -9.23
C SER A 13 27.83 4.45 -8.63
N SER A 14 26.81 3.85 -8.00
CA SER A 14 26.86 2.44 -7.65
C SER A 14 26.98 1.60 -8.92
N ILE A 15 27.87 0.60 -8.91
CA ILE A 15 28.10 -0.33 -10.04
C ILE A 15 26.80 -1.07 -10.41
N LEU A 16 25.91 -1.28 -9.43
CA LEU A 16 24.63 -1.95 -9.61
C LEU A 16 23.47 -0.97 -9.40
N PRO A 17 22.37 -1.12 -10.16
CA PRO A 17 21.17 -0.32 -9.96
C PRO A 17 20.54 -0.61 -8.60
N PHE A 18 19.93 0.42 -8.02
CA PHE A 18 19.03 0.25 -6.89
C PHE A 18 17.69 -0.32 -7.41
N GLY A 19 17.32 -1.50 -6.96
CA GLY A 19 16.09 -2.18 -7.36
C GLY A 19 15.77 -3.35 -6.44
N CYS A 20 14.67 -4.04 -6.74
CA CYS A 20 14.23 -5.23 -6.04
C CYS A 20 13.75 -6.30 -7.01
N ILE A 21 13.84 -7.56 -6.58
CA ILE A 21 13.11 -8.67 -7.23
C ILE A 21 11.80 -8.80 -6.46
N PHE A 22 10.68 -8.60 -7.15
CA PHE A 22 9.35 -8.65 -6.56
C PHE A 22 8.58 -9.85 -7.11
N SER A 23 7.98 -10.64 -6.22
CA SER A 23 7.07 -11.73 -6.57
C SER A 23 5.66 -11.35 -6.13
N PRO A 24 4.82 -10.78 -7.02
CA PRO A 24 3.49 -10.29 -6.67
C PRO A 24 2.60 -11.37 -6.04
N LEU A 25 2.75 -12.61 -6.50
CA LEU A 25 2.00 -13.78 -6.06
C LEU A 25 2.94 -14.77 -5.34
N GLY A 26 3.91 -14.27 -4.57
CA GLY A 26 4.83 -15.12 -3.82
C GLY A 26 4.11 -16.20 -3.00
N SER A 27 4.83 -17.25 -2.59
CA SER A 27 4.30 -18.32 -1.75
C SER A 27 3.97 -17.80 -0.34
N SER A 28 2.91 -17.03 -0.20
CA SER A 28 2.44 -16.52 1.07
C SER A 28 1.69 -17.65 1.78
N GLY A 29 2.21 -18.09 2.92
CA GLY A 29 1.36 -18.67 3.95
C GLY A 29 0.25 -17.67 4.31
N GLU A 30 -0.94 -18.17 4.67
CA GLU A 30 -2.18 -17.42 4.99
C GLU A 30 -2.12 -15.90 4.74
N SER A 31 -2.21 -15.49 3.47
CA SER A 31 -2.31 -14.07 3.16
C SER A 31 -3.60 -13.50 3.73
N LYS A 32 -3.51 -12.38 4.45
CA LYS A 32 -4.68 -11.70 5.02
C LYS A 32 -5.36 -10.89 3.92
N VAL A 33 -6.52 -11.38 3.46
CA VAL A 33 -7.39 -10.70 2.50
C VAL A 33 -8.31 -9.72 3.21
N ALA A 34 -8.45 -8.50 2.71
CA ALA A 34 -9.43 -7.53 3.22
C ALA A 34 -10.86 -8.02 3.00
N ALA A 35 -11.73 -7.73 3.96
CA ALA A 35 -13.18 -7.88 3.79
C ALA A 35 -13.77 -6.88 2.78
N GLY A 36 -13.08 -5.77 2.49
CA GLY A 36 -13.58 -4.67 1.66
C GLY A 36 -12.64 -4.27 0.52
N PRO A 37 -13.08 -3.34 -0.36
CA PRO A 37 -12.25 -2.82 -1.44
C PRO A 37 -11.09 -1.97 -0.92
N ALA A 38 -10.05 -1.84 -1.74
CA ALA A 38 -8.93 -0.96 -1.46
C ALA A 38 -9.37 0.51 -1.29
N ILE A 39 -8.76 1.18 -0.31
CA ILE A 39 -9.00 2.60 -0.04
C ILE A 39 -7.94 3.40 -0.78
N PHE A 40 -8.37 4.27 -1.70
CA PHE A 40 -7.46 5.04 -2.55
C PHE A 40 -7.33 6.49 -2.08
N CYS A 41 -6.14 7.06 -2.22
CA CYS A 41 -5.93 8.49 -2.14
C CYS A 41 -6.77 9.20 -3.20
N ARG A 42 -7.44 10.29 -2.82
CA ARG A 42 -8.28 11.08 -3.74
C ARG A 42 -7.48 11.80 -4.81
N GLN A 43 -6.19 12.06 -4.58
CA GLN A 43 -5.33 12.82 -5.49
C GLN A 43 -4.44 11.92 -6.35
N CYS A 44 -3.55 11.13 -5.74
CA CYS A 44 -2.56 10.33 -6.47
C CYS A 44 -2.97 8.85 -6.68
N ARG A 45 -4.15 8.44 -6.20
CA ARG A 45 -4.66 7.07 -6.30
C ARG A 45 -3.79 6.01 -5.61
N SER A 46 -2.84 6.37 -4.75
CA SER A 46 -2.12 5.40 -3.91
C SER A 46 -3.08 4.65 -2.99
N VAL A 47 -2.81 3.38 -2.71
CA VAL A 47 -3.59 2.58 -1.75
C VAL A 47 -3.17 2.92 -0.32
N LEU A 48 -4.13 3.01 0.60
CA LEU A 48 -3.86 3.16 2.03
C LEU A 48 -3.08 1.94 2.55
N SER A 49 -1.97 2.18 3.24
CA SER A 49 -1.03 1.16 3.72
C SER A 49 -0.46 1.50 5.11
N GLU A 50 0.35 0.61 5.71
CA GLU A 50 0.90 0.81 7.07
C GLU A 50 1.80 2.02 7.21
N VAL A 51 2.46 2.40 6.12
CA VAL A 51 3.39 3.52 6.13
C VAL A 51 2.67 4.87 6.16
N ASN A 52 1.36 4.89 5.94
CA ASN A 52 0.57 6.11 6.01
C ASN A 52 0.35 6.58 7.45
N ILE A 53 0.34 7.91 7.63
CA ILE A 53 0.04 8.51 8.92
C ILE A 53 -1.47 8.52 9.11
N ILE A 54 -1.96 7.86 10.15
CA ILE A 54 -3.39 7.69 10.42
C ILE A 54 -3.77 8.49 11.66
N ASP A 55 -4.76 9.38 11.51
CA ASP A 55 -5.39 10.11 12.60
C ASP A 55 -6.76 9.49 12.89
N HIS A 56 -6.80 8.66 13.93
CA HIS A 56 -8.01 7.97 14.36
C HIS A 56 -9.05 8.91 14.98
N GLN A 57 -8.64 10.05 15.56
CA GLN A 57 -9.56 10.98 16.19
C GLN A 57 -10.37 11.73 15.14
N ASN A 58 -9.69 12.31 14.16
CA ASN A 58 -10.33 13.04 13.08
C ASN A 58 -10.82 12.11 11.96
N ARG A 59 -10.57 10.80 12.07
CA ARG A 59 -10.85 9.78 11.04
C ARG A 59 -10.27 10.19 9.69
N THR A 60 -8.99 10.55 9.66
CA THR A 60 -8.28 10.95 8.45
C THR A 60 -6.96 10.20 8.32
N TRP A 61 -6.40 10.19 7.12
CA TRP A 61 -5.05 9.69 6.87
C TRP A 61 -4.30 10.62 5.93
N GLN A 62 -2.97 10.60 6.01
CA GLN A 62 -2.08 11.36 5.14
C GLN A 62 -1.35 10.42 4.17
N CYS A 63 -1.42 10.74 2.88
CA CYS A 63 -0.68 10.01 1.85
C CYS A 63 0.84 10.27 1.98
N VAL A 64 1.66 9.22 2.04
CA VAL A 64 3.14 9.38 2.06
C VAL A 64 3.72 9.78 0.70
N PHE A 65 2.96 9.63 -0.38
CA PHE A 65 3.42 9.97 -1.73
C PHE A 65 3.11 11.44 -2.08
N CYS A 66 1.90 11.92 -1.80
CA CYS A 66 1.47 13.27 -2.19
C CYS A 66 1.11 14.18 -1.02
N HIS A 67 1.25 13.71 0.23
CA HIS A 67 0.94 14.44 1.47
C HIS A 67 -0.51 14.90 1.62
N GLN A 68 -1.40 14.56 0.69
CA GLN A 68 -2.83 14.89 0.76
C GLN A 68 -3.47 14.20 1.96
N ARG A 69 -4.19 14.99 2.75
CA ARG A 69 -5.03 14.50 3.84
C ARG A 69 -6.39 14.09 3.29
N THR A 70 -6.80 12.86 3.56
CA THR A 70 -8.04 12.27 3.07
C THR A 70 -8.84 11.70 4.24
N GLY A 71 -10.17 11.82 4.21
CA GLY A 71 -11.04 11.18 5.19
C GLY A 71 -11.03 9.66 5.04
N LEU A 72 -11.05 8.95 6.17
CA LEU A 72 -11.30 7.51 6.19
C LEU A 72 -12.77 7.25 5.84
N PRO A 73 -13.07 6.24 5.02
CA PRO A 73 -14.45 5.86 4.76
C PRO A 73 -15.15 5.42 6.06
N PRO A 74 -16.48 5.61 6.17
CA PRO A 74 -17.25 5.21 7.36
C PRO A 74 -17.19 3.70 7.63
N SER A 75 -17.06 2.89 6.58
CA SER A 75 -16.83 1.44 6.65
C SER A 75 -15.37 1.05 6.94
N GLY A 76 -14.46 2.02 7.06
CA GLY A 76 -13.02 1.81 7.26
C GLY A 76 -12.61 1.42 8.68
N ALA A 77 -13.59 1.30 9.59
CA ALA A 77 -13.36 1.01 11.01
C ALA A 77 -12.70 -0.36 11.27
N GLU A 78 -12.82 -1.31 10.33
CA GLU A 78 -12.21 -2.64 10.46
C GLU A 78 -10.73 -2.70 10.04
N PHE A 79 -10.26 -1.78 9.19
CA PHE A 79 -8.85 -1.77 8.74
C PHE A 79 -7.86 -1.28 9.80
N LEU A 80 -8.39 -0.74 10.89
CA LEU A 80 -7.65 -0.08 11.95
C LEU A 80 -7.84 -0.81 13.27
N SER A 81 -8.01 -2.14 13.23
CA SER A 81 -8.12 -2.96 14.42
C SER A 81 -6.98 -2.58 15.36
N ARG A 82 -7.38 -1.95 16.46
CA ARG A 82 -6.55 -1.39 17.53
C ARG A 82 -5.76 -2.53 18.18
N ASN A 83 -4.71 -2.99 17.52
CA ASN A 83 -3.78 -3.93 18.11
C ASN A 83 -2.35 -3.60 17.66
N PRO A 84 -1.59 -2.82 18.45
CA PRO A 84 -0.25 -2.37 18.08
C PRO A 84 0.77 -3.52 17.93
N THR A 85 0.41 -4.74 18.36
CA THR A 85 1.24 -5.95 18.25
C THR A 85 0.93 -6.81 17.03
N GLN A 86 -0.10 -6.45 16.24
CA GLN A 86 -0.53 -7.23 15.10
C GLN A 86 -0.37 -6.38 13.84
N ASN A 87 0.76 -6.56 13.15
CA ASN A 87 1.01 -6.07 11.79
C ASN A 87 -0.07 -6.65 10.84
N THR A 88 -1.24 -6.02 10.86
CA THR A 88 -2.47 -6.51 10.23
C THR A 88 -2.92 -5.50 9.19
N PHE A 89 -2.00 -4.96 8.42
CA PHE A 89 -2.43 -4.39 7.17
C PHE A 89 -2.60 -5.52 6.17
N VAL A 90 -3.70 -5.40 5.44
CA VAL A 90 -4.09 -6.32 4.40
C VAL A 90 -3.09 -6.22 3.25
N VAL A 91 -2.68 -7.38 2.74
CA VAL A 91 -1.81 -7.47 1.57
C VAL A 91 -2.64 -7.65 0.29
N ASP A 92 -3.81 -8.29 0.40
CA ASP A 92 -4.67 -8.63 -0.74
C ASP A 92 -6.08 -8.05 -0.63
N TYR A 93 -6.59 -7.49 -1.73
CA TYR A 93 -7.96 -7.00 -1.82
C TYR A 93 -8.78 -7.88 -2.77
N PRO A 94 -10.06 -8.15 -2.47
CA PRO A 94 -10.92 -8.92 -3.36
C PRO A 94 -11.13 -8.17 -4.67
N VAL A 95 -10.83 -8.83 -5.79
CA VAL A 95 -11.18 -8.33 -7.12
C VAL A 95 -12.69 -8.49 -7.28
N LYS A 96 -13.41 -7.40 -7.56
CA LYS A 96 -14.84 -7.48 -7.88
C LYS A 96 -14.99 -8.26 -9.19
N SER A 97 -15.73 -9.37 -9.18
CA SER A 97 -16.04 -10.16 -10.37
C SER A 97 -16.85 -9.33 -11.37
N GLY A 98 -16.15 -8.64 -12.28
CA GLY A 98 -16.76 -7.97 -13.42
C GLY A 98 -16.95 -8.96 -14.55
N SER A 99 -18.14 -9.00 -15.13
CA SER A 99 -18.51 -9.73 -16.35
C SER A 99 -17.82 -9.15 -17.60
N GLY A 100 -16.50 -9.19 -17.67
CA GLY A 100 -15.72 -8.65 -18.77
C GLY A 100 -14.35 -9.31 -18.83
N GLN A 101 -14.10 -9.95 -19.98
CA GLN A 101 -12.91 -10.72 -20.33
C GLN A 101 -11.60 -10.13 -19.77
N SER A 102 -10.91 -10.91 -18.94
CA SER A 102 -9.49 -10.69 -18.63
C SER A 102 -8.67 -10.92 -19.90
N GLN A 103 -8.40 -9.86 -20.67
CA GLN A 103 -7.20 -9.87 -21.52
C GLN A 103 -6.03 -9.44 -20.65
N ALA A 104 -5.25 -10.45 -20.23
CA ALA A 104 -3.86 -10.24 -19.87
C ALA A 104 -3.15 -9.69 -21.12
N VAL A 105 -2.81 -8.41 -21.11
CA VAL A 105 -1.86 -7.87 -22.08
C VAL A 105 -0.48 -8.26 -21.58
N ILE A 106 0.11 -9.22 -22.27
CA ILE A 106 1.52 -9.63 -22.15
C ILE A 106 2.37 -8.58 -22.87
#